data_AF-A0A645GD73-F1
#
_entry.id   AF-A0A645GD73-F1
#
_cell.length_a   1.000
_cell.length_b   1.000
_cell.length_c   1.000
_cell.angle_alpha   90.00
_cell.angle_beta   90.00
_cell.angle_gamma   90.00
#
_symmetry.space_group_name_H-M   'P 1'
#
loop_
_entity.id
_entity.type
_entity.pdbx_description
1 polymer ?
#
loop_
_entity_poly.entity_id
_entity_poly.type
_entity_poly.pdbx_seq_one_letter_code
_entity_poly.pdbx_strand_id
1 'polypeptide(L)'
;MTREYDMEITDESGNPLSGLTVKINGQTFISDENGGVAFSLVFDDTNYDQPEKLQVYNGTNLVFQKDVDFFTETPVILAKAVMAKPTSSTVLINGKSIPFEAYNINGNNFFKLRDLAKALNRSEKQFEVSWNDTLNTIYISTGESYTAVGGELAVSGSNVNKSADLTTSCVCVDAALKKLTAYNIGGNNYFKLRDMAAVINFGVAWDGDTNTINIDTSTGYTKE
;
A
#
# COMPACT_ATOMS: atom_id res chain seq x y z
N MET A 1 -16.01 -16.22 -32.88
CA MET A 1 -16.21 -14.75 -32.97
C MET A 1 -15.08 -14.08 -32.21
N THR A 2 -14.34 -13.18 -32.85
CA THR A 2 -13.39 -12.32 -32.14
C THR A 2 -14.12 -11.11 -31.59
N ARG A 3 -13.92 -10.82 -30.30
CA ARG A 3 -14.46 -9.63 -29.63
C ARG A 3 -13.31 -8.79 -29.10
N GLU A 4 -13.35 -7.50 -29.40
CA GLU A 4 -12.39 -6.50 -28.91
C GLU A 4 -12.85 -5.93 -27.57
N TYR A 5 -11.88 -5.66 -26.70
CA TYR A 5 -12.07 -5.03 -25.41
C TYR A 5 -11.10 -3.85 -25.29
N ASP A 6 -11.65 -2.68 -25.08
CA ASP A 6 -10.93 -1.56 -24.49
C ASP A 6 -10.96 -1.68 -22.96
N MET A 7 -9.90 -1.22 -22.32
CA MET A 7 -9.71 -1.27 -20.88
C MET A 7 -9.05 0.04 -20.43
N GLU A 8 -9.52 0.58 -19.31
CA GLU A 8 -8.99 1.79 -18.69
C GLU A 8 -8.56 1.50 -17.27
N ILE A 9 -7.31 1.79 -16.93
CA ILE A 9 -6.76 1.61 -15.59
C ILE A 9 -6.54 2.97 -14.96
N THR A 10 -7.23 3.20 -13.84
CA THR A 10 -7.15 4.45 -13.09
C THR A 10 -6.85 4.21 -11.61
N ASP A 11 -6.26 5.23 -10.97
CA ASP A 11 -6.21 5.29 -9.52
C ASP A 11 -7.61 5.57 -8.94
N GLU A 12 -7.74 5.55 -7.60
CA GLU A 12 -9.02 5.81 -6.94
C GLU A 12 -9.59 7.21 -7.19
N SER A 13 -8.77 8.15 -7.67
CA SER A 13 -9.17 9.52 -8.03
C SER A 13 -9.54 9.65 -9.51
N GLY A 14 -9.49 8.57 -10.29
CA GLY A 14 -9.76 8.55 -11.72
C GLY A 14 -8.59 9.00 -12.59
N ASN A 15 -7.38 9.15 -12.03
CA ASN A 15 -6.21 9.48 -12.86
C ASN A 15 -5.69 8.22 -13.56
N PRO A 16 -5.27 8.32 -14.82
CA PRO A 16 -4.76 7.17 -15.58
C PRO A 16 -3.47 6.59 -14.99
N LEU A 17 -3.33 5.27 -15.04
CA LEU A 17 -2.15 4.54 -14.58
C LEU A 17 -1.45 3.83 -15.74
N SER A 18 -0.28 4.35 -16.13
CA SER A 18 0.57 3.82 -17.19
C SER A 18 1.62 2.82 -16.71
N GLY A 19 2.10 1.94 -17.59
CA GLY A 19 3.24 1.06 -17.33
C GLY A 19 2.90 -0.19 -16.51
N LEU A 20 1.62 -0.44 -16.24
CA LEU A 20 1.14 -1.65 -15.60
C LEU A 20 1.03 -2.79 -16.62
N THR A 21 1.45 -3.98 -16.23
CA THR A 21 1.38 -5.19 -17.04
C THR A 21 0.00 -5.83 -16.92
N VAL A 22 -0.75 -5.93 -18.02
CA VAL A 22 -2.03 -6.65 -18.05
C VAL A 22 -1.83 -8.02 -18.66
N LYS A 23 -2.31 -9.06 -17.99
CA LYS A 23 -2.30 -10.44 -18.48
C LYS A 23 -3.72 -10.97 -18.60
N ILE A 24 -4.01 -11.59 -19.74
CA ILE A 24 -5.30 -12.22 -20.01
C ILE A 24 -5.12 -13.27 -21.11
N ASN A 25 -5.70 -14.46 -20.96
CA ASN A 25 -5.62 -15.55 -21.95
C ASN A 25 -4.18 -15.87 -22.41
N GLY A 26 -3.23 -15.87 -21.48
CA GLY A 26 -1.80 -16.08 -21.75
C GLY A 26 -1.09 -14.93 -22.50
N GLN A 27 -1.80 -13.87 -22.87
CA GLN A 27 -1.25 -12.68 -23.50
C GLN A 27 -0.80 -11.66 -22.45
N THR A 28 0.09 -10.75 -22.84
CA THR A 28 0.65 -9.71 -21.96
C THR A 28 0.67 -8.38 -22.68
N PHE A 29 0.14 -7.35 -22.02
CA PHE A 29 0.03 -5.98 -22.49
C PHE A 29 0.61 -5.02 -21.46
N ILE A 30 0.87 -3.78 -21.86
CA ILE A 30 1.32 -2.70 -20.98
C ILE A 30 0.37 -1.52 -21.18
N SER A 31 -0.14 -0.96 -20.10
CA SER A 31 -0.98 0.25 -20.15
C SER A 31 -0.20 1.46 -20.67
N ASP A 32 -0.84 2.22 -21.57
CA ASP A 32 -0.29 3.45 -22.14
C ASP A 32 -0.34 4.64 -21.16
N GLU A 33 0.08 5.81 -21.61
CA GLU A 33 0.08 7.05 -20.81
C GLU A 33 -1.30 7.50 -20.32
N ASN A 34 -2.37 7.05 -20.98
CA ASN A 34 -3.76 7.30 -20.62
C ASN A 34 -4.37 6.12 -19.81
N GLY A 35 -3.55 5.16 -19.38
CA GLY A 35 -4.00 3.97 -18.67
C GLY A 35 -4.77 2.98 -19.55
N GLY A 36 -4.72 3.16 -20.86
CA GLY A 36 -5.45 2.36 -21.84
C GLY A 36 -4.76 1.04 -22.15
N VAL A 37 -5.55 -0.02 -22.32
CA VAL A 37 -5.13 -1.31 -22.89
C VAL A 37 -6.23 -1.80 -23.83
N ALA A 38 -5.85 -2.29 -25.02
CA ALA A 38 -6.77 -2.95 -25.94
C ALA A 38 -6.33 -4.40 -26.13
N PHE A 39 -7.28 -5.34 -26.09
CA PHE A 39 -7.05 -6.75 -26.34
C PHE A 39 -8.27 -7.42 -26.97
N SER A 40 -8.05 -8.57 -27.60
CA SER A 40 -9.10 -9.35 -28.26
C SER A 40 -9.22 -10.75 -27.67
N LEU A 41 -10.44 -11.26 -27.51
CA LEU A 41 -10.70 -12.66 -27.15
C LEU A 41 -11.51 -13.36 -28.25
N VAL A 42 -11.25 -14.66 -28.42
CA VAL A 42 -11.97 -15.49 -29.39
C VAL A 42 -12.96 -16.38 -28.65
N PHE A 43 -14.24 -16.22 -28.98
CA PHE A 43 -15.34 -16.98 -28.40
C PHE A 43 -16.04 -17.88 -29.41
N ASP A 44 -16.56 -19.00 -28.94
CA ASP A 44 -17.43 -19.93 -29.64
C ASP A 44 -18.54 -20.44 -28.71
N ASP A 45 -19.36 -21.36 -29.21
CA ASP A 45 -20.51 -21.91 -28.48
C ASP A 45 -20.12 -22.68 -27.20
N THR A 46 -18.82 -22.94 -26.99
CA THR A 46 -18.30 -23.71 -25.85
C THR A 46 -17.64 -22.87 -24.78
N ASN A 47 -17.23 -21.63 -25.08
CA ASN A 47 -16.46 -20.80 -24.15
C ASN A 47 -17.02 -19.39 -23.93
N TYR A 48 -18.13 -19.01 -24.59
CA TYR A 48 -18.70 -17.65 -24.48
C TYR A 48 -19.11 -17.27 -23.04
N ASP A 49 -19.44 -18.24 -22.20
CA ASP A 49 -19.81 -18.06 -20.79
C ASP A 49 -18.69 -18.46 -19.81
N GLN A 50 -17.52 -18.83 -20.32
CA GLN A 50 -16.37 -19.22 -19.50
C GLN A 50 -15.51 -17.99 -19.21
N PRO A 51 -15.49 -17.48 -17.96
CA PRO A 51 -14.72 -16.30 -17.64
C PRO A 51 -13.21 -16.55 -17.72
N GLU A 52 -12.51 -15.66 -18.43
CA GLU A 52 -11.07 -15.58 -18.45
C GLU A 52 -10.58 -14.60 -17.38
N LYS A 53 -9.47 -14.93 -16.71
CA LYS A 53 -8.93 -14.08 -15.66
C LYS A 53 -8.09 -12.96 -16.24
N LEU A 54 -8.61 -11.73 -16.18
CA LEU A 54 -7.82 -10.53 -16.37
C LEU A 54 -7.03 -10.24 -15.10
N GLN A 55 -5.72 -10.06 -15.23
CA GLN A 55 -4.82 -9.76 -14.12
C GLN A 55 -3.97 -8.54 -14.46
N VAL A 56 -3.90 -7.58 -13.56
CA VAL A 56 -3.03 -6.40 -13.71
C VAL A 56 -1.91 -6.48 -12.69
N TYR A 57 -0.69 -6.24 -13.15
CA TYR A 57 0.50 -6.28 -12.34
C TYR A 57 1.26 -4.95 -12.40
N ASN A 58 1.83 -4.57 -11.26
CA ASN A 58 2.90 -3.58 -11.19
C ASN A 58 4.21 -4.32 -10.89
N GLY A 59 5.07 -4.45 -11.90
CA GLY A 59 6.20 -5.37 -11.83
C GLY A 59 5.73 -6.81 -11.64
N THR A 60 6.05 -7.40 -10.49
CA THR A 60 5.65 -8.78 -10.14
C THR A 60 4.38 -8.86 -9.28
N ASN A 61 3.89 -7.73 -8.76
CA ASN A 61 2.79 -7.72 -7.79
C ASN A 61 1.46 -7.63 -8.53
N LEU A 62 0.53 -8.53 -8.22
CA LEU A 62 -0.83 -8.52 -8.75
C LEU A 62 -1.63 -7.44 -8.03
N VAL A 63 -2.03 -6.38 -8.75
CA VAL A 63 -2.73 -5.21 -8.19
C VAL A 63 -4.24 -5.26 -8.41
N PHE A 64 -4.67 -6.05 -9.39
CA PHE A 64 -6.09 -6.21 -9.71
C PHE A 64 -6.34 -7.53 -10.43
N GLN A 65 -7.50 -8.13 -10.19
CA GLN A 65 -8.00 -9.25 -10.97
C GLN A 65 -9.51 -9.14 -11.18
N LYS A 66 -9.99 -9.45 -12.38
CA LYS A 66 -11.41 -9.52 -12.74
C LYS A 66 -11.64 -10.61 -13.76
N ASP A 67 -12.79 -11.24 -13.66
CA ASP A 67 -13.27 -12.19 -14.66
C ASP A 67 -13.85 -11.43 -15.86
N VAL A 68 -13.42 -11.80 -17.07
CA VAL A 68 -13.84 -11.23 -18.35
C VAL A 68 -14.35 -12.34 -19.26
N ASP A 69 -15.54 -12.18 -19.79
CA ASP A 69 -16.24 -13.12 -20.67
C ASP A 69 -16.87 -12.40 -21.88
N PHE A 70 -17.60 -13.13 -22.73
CA PHE A 70 -18.26 -12.58 -23.91
C PHE A 70 -19.28 -11.47 -23.59
N PHE A 71 -19.82 -11.40 -22.37
CA PHE A 71 -20.84 -10.42 -21.99
C PHE A 71 -20.28 -9.21 -21.26
N THR A 72 -19.01 -9.26 -20.86
CA THR A 72 -18.36 -8.18 -20.11
C THR A 72 -18.38 -6.87 -20.90
N GLU A 73 -18.92 -5.80 -20.33
CA GLU A 73 -18.99 -4.49 -20.98
C GLU A 73 -17.61 -3.89 -21.28
N THR A 74 -17.52 -3.10 -22.35
CA THR A 74 -16.31 -2.37 -22.75
C THR A 74 -16.61 -0.85 -22.80
N PRO A 75 -15.74 0.02 -22.25
CA PRO A 75 -14.41 -0.30 -21.69
C PRO A 75 -14.46 -1.03 -20.34
N VAL A 76 -13.51 -1.93 -20.11
CA VAL A 76 -13.28 -2.57 -18.80
C VAL A 76 -12.61 -1.55 -17.89
N ILE A 77 -13.39 -0.86 -17.07
CA ILE A 77 -12.87 0.17 -16.16
C ILE A 77 -12.33 -0.47 -14.87
N LEU A 78 -11.05 -0.25 -14.60
CA LEU A 78 -10.38 -0.64 -13.38
C LEU A 78 -10.01 0.58 -12.55
N ALA A 79 -10.94 1.01 -11.70
CA ALA A 79 -10.69 2.02 -10.68
C ALA A 79 -10.45 1.29 -9.35
N LYS A 80 -9.19 1.07 -8.94
CA LYS A 80 -8.79 0.63 -7.56
C LYS A 80 -7.31 0.29 -7.35
N ALA A 81 -6.43 0.41 -8.34
CA ALA A 81 -5.01 0.19 -8.07
C ALA A 81 -4.48 1.35 -7.20
N VAL A 82 -4.14 1.04 -5.94
CA VAL A 82 -3.61 2.04 -5.01
C VAL A 82 -2.11 2.16 -5.24
N MET A 83 -1.67 3.37 -5.57
CA MET A 83 -0.26 3.65 -5.83
C MET A 83 0.37 4.38 -4.66
N ALA A 84 1.52 3.86 -4.24
CA ALA A 84 2.38 4.45 -3.23
C ALA A 84 3.45 5.31 -3.89
N LYS A 85 3.36 6.64 -3.70
CA LYS A 85 4.32 7.61 -4.22
C LYS A 85 5.41 7.85 -3.17
N PRO A 86 6.70 7.61 -3.43
CA PRO A 86 7.76 7.88 -2.45
C PRO A 86 7.71 9.33 -1.95
N THR A 87 7.96 9.55 -0.66
CA THR A 87 8.05 10.90 -0.09
C THR A 87 9.49 11.31 0.18
N SER A 88 9.77 12.60 0.05
CA SER A 88 11.07 13.21 0.35
C SER A 88 11.07 13.98 1.67
N SER A 89 10.01 13.82 2.48
CA SER A 89 9.87 14.56 3.74
C SER A 89 10.95 14.14 4.74
N THR A 90 11.55 15.13 5.40
CA THR A 90 12.46 14.87 6.52
C THR A 90 11.65 14.34 7.69
N VAL A 91 12.14 13.31 8.38
CA VAL A 91 11.47 12.79 9.58
C VAL A 91 12.40 12.97 10.78
N LEU A 92 11.94 13.75 11.75
CA LEU A 92 12.62 13.95 13.02
C LEU A 92 11.87 13.18 14.11
N ILE A 93 12.60 12.41 14.92
CA ILE A 93 12.08 11.79 16.14
C ILE A 93 12.81 12.39 17.33
N ASN A 94 12.09 13.09 18.19
CA ASN A 94 12.66 13.85 19.31
C ASN A 94 13.82 14.76 18.87
N GLY A 95 13.65 15.44 17.74
CA GLY A 95 14.65 16.34 17.13
C GLY A 95 15.79 15.64 16.38
N LYS A 96 15.87 14.30 16.37
CA LYS A 96 16.89 13.57 15.62
C LYS A 96 16.36 13.11 14.26
N SER A 97 17.10 13.41 13.19
CA SER A 97 16.78 12.93 11.84
C SER A 97 16.92 11.41 11.73
N ILE A 98 15.88 10.75 11.26
CA ILE A 98 15.83 9.30 11.01
C ILE A 98 15.41 9.07 9.56
N PRO A 99 16.19 8.33 8.75
CA PRO A 99 15.81 8.02 7.38
C PRO A 99 14.66 7.01 7.36
N PHE A 100 13.62 7.29 6.58
CA PHE A 100 12.51 6.37 6.32
C PHE A 100 12.31 6.21 4.82
N GLU A 101 11.96 4.99 4.41
CA GLU A 101 11.30 4.78 3.14
C GLU A 101 9.79 4.86 3.38
N ALA A 102 9.22 6.03 3.13
CA ALA A 102 7.81 6.32 3.35
C ALA A 102 7.11 6.68 2.03
N TYR A 103 5.80 6.51 2.00
CA TYR A 103 5.00 6.73 0.79
C TYR A 103 3.79 7.62 1.07
N ASN A 104 3.44 8.46 0.10
CA ASN A 104 2.18 9.14 0.05
C ASN A 104 1.17 8.24 -0.68
N ILE A 105 0.06 7.97 -0.02
CA ILE A 105 -1.09 7.28 -0.60
C ILE A 105 -2.31 8.13 -0.26
N ASN A 106 -3.02 8.59 -1.29
CA ASN A 106 -4.20 9.44 -1.18
C ASN A 106 -3.99 10.64 -0.25
N GLY A 107 -2.86 11.35 -0.39
CA GLY A 107 -2.54 12.54 0.40
C GLY A 107 -2.09 12.27 1.84
N ASN A 108 -1.95 11.01 2.25
CA ASN A 108 -1.52 10.65 3.60
C ASN A 108 -0.14 9.99 3.57
N ASN A 109 0.68 10.22 4.59
CA ASN A 109 1.99 9.58 4.72
C ASN A 109 1.85 8.20 5.39
N PHE A 110 2.35 7.17 4.71
CA PHE A 110 2.34 5.78 5.13
C PHE A 110 3.77 5.32 5.43
N PHE A 111 3.93 4.66 6.57
CA PHE A 111 5.20 4.21 7.11
C PHE A 111 5.19 2.70 7.35
N LYS A 112 6.30 2.03 7.07
CA LYS A 112 6.47 0.62 7.38
C LYS A 112 6.37 0.43 8.89
N LEU A 113 5.47 -0.44 9.35
CA LEU A 113 5.17 -0.61 10.78
C LEU A 113 6.42 -0.93 11.62
N ARG A 114 7.26 -1.84 11.12
CA ARG A 114 8.49 -2.27 11.79
C ARG A 114 9.56 -1.18 11.85
N ASP A 115 9.54 -0.23 10.90
CA ASP A 115 10.44 0.92 10.95
C ASP A 115 10.04 1.88 12.05
N LEU A 116 8.74 2.14 12.21
CA LEU A 116 8.23 2.92 13.33
C LEU A 116 8.59 2.26 14.66
N ALA A 117 8.35 0.96 14.80
CA ALA A 117 8.68 0.21 16.02
C ALA A 117 10.18 0.31 16.34
N LYS A 118 11.05 0.14 15.32
CA LYS A 118 12.50 0.26 15.47
C LYS A 118 12.93 1.67 15.87
N ALA A 119 12.36 2.70 15.24
CA ALA A 119 12.75 4.08 15.43
C ALA A 119 12.28 4.66 16.76
N LEU A 120 11.15 4.17 17.29
CA LEU A 120 10.61 4.55 18.60
C LEU A 120 11.11 3.66 19.75
N ASN A 121 11.88 2.62 19.46
CA ASN A 121 12.41 1.71 20.48
C ASN A 121 13.27 2.46 21.51
N ARG A 122 13.14 2.10 22.79
CA ARG A 122 13.76 2.79 23.95
C ARG A 122 13.24 4.20 24.24
N SER A 123 12.12 4.60 23.64
CA SER A 123 11.36 5.78 24.06
C SER A 123 10.17 5.40 24.94
N GLU A 124 9.49 6.39 25.52
CA GLU A 124 8.24 6.20 26.25
C GLU A 124 7.08 5.68 25.38
N LYS A 125 7.23 5.74 24.04
CA LYS A 125 6.22 5.31 23.04
C LYS A 125 6.72 4.12 22.22
N GLN A 126 7.61 3.31 22.79
CA GLN A 126 8.04 2.06 22.19
C GLN A 126 6.89 1.04 22.13
N PHE A 127 6.98 0.11 21.18
CA PHE A 127 6.06 -1.01 21.05
C PHE A 127 6.72 -2.18 20.31
N GLU A 128 6.26 -3.39 20.58
CA GLU A 128 6.66 -4.61 19.88
C GLU A 128 5.67 -4.94 18.75
N VAL A 129 6.15 -5.63 17.71
CA VAL A 129 5.35 -6.10 16.56
C VAL A 129 5.61 -7.58 16.31
N SER A 130 4.58 -8.40 16.55
CA SER A 130 4.59 -9.83 16.17
C SER A 130 3.56 -10.13 15.09
N TRP A 131 3.85 -11.17 14.31
CA TRP A 131 3.01 -11.63 13.21
C TRP A 131 2.55 -13.05 13.49
N ASN A 132 1.27 -13.31 13.29
CA ASN A 132 0.71 -14.66 13.30
C ASN A 132 0.19 -14.99 11.90
N ASP A 133 0.91 -15.89 11.23
CA ASP A 133 0.63 -16.29 9.86
C ASP A 133 -0.68 -17.09 9.75
N THR A 134 -0.88 -18.05 10.65
CA THR A 134 -2.08 -18.90 10.70
C THR A 134 -3.37 -18.07 10.83
N LEU A 135 -3.32 -16.99 11.61
CA LEU A 135 -4.45 -16.10 11.84
C LEU A 135 -4.45 -14.85 10.95
N ASN A 136 -3.47 -14.67 10.08
CA ASN A 136 -3.26 -13.45 9.30
C ASN A 136 -3.41 -12.18 10.18
N THR A 137 -2.71 -12.16 11.32
CA THR A 137 -2.90 -11.14 12.36
C THR A 137 -1.59 -10.47 12.76
N ILE A 138 -1.60 -9.14 12.81
CA ILE A 138 -0.55 -8.29 13.37
C ILE A 138 -0.90 -8.01 14.83
N TYR A 139 0.01 -8.34 15.73
CA TYR A 139 -0.09 -7.96 17.13
C TYR A 139 0.90 -6.84 17.44
N ILE A 140 0.39 -5.80 18.11
CA ILE A 140 1.13 -4.66 18.60
C ILE A 140 1.00 -4.66 20.13
N SER A 141 2.13 -4.67 20.82
CA SER A 141 2.18 -4.59 22.29
C SER A 141 2.81 -3.26 22.68
N THR A 142 2.02 -2.33 23.20
CA THR A 142 2.51 -0.99 23.55
C THR A 142 3.36 -1.02 24.83
N GLY A 143 4.36 -0.15 24.91
CA GLY A 143 5.30 -0.09 26.03
C GLY A 143 6.41 -1.16 26.00
N GLU A 144 6.25 -2.20 25.20
CA GLU A 144 7.26 -3.26 25.04
C GLU A 144 8.40 -2.84 24.10
N SER A 145 9.61 -3.31 24.39
CA SER A 145 10.79 -3.04 23.55
C SER A 145 10.72 -3.81 22.25
N TYR A 146 11.02 -3.15 21.12
CA TYR A 146 11.01 -3.78 19.81
C TYR A 146 12.23 -4.70 19.58
N THR A 147 11.96 -5.89 19.05
CA THR A 147 12.92 -6.90 18.65
C THR A 147 13.12 -6.86 17.13
N ALA A 148 14.33 -6.51 16.70
CA ALA A 148 14.64 -6.40 15.28
C ALA A 148 14.64 -7.78 14.59
N VAL A 149 14.06 -7.83 13.39
CA VAL A 149 13.98 -9.01 12.52
C VAL A 149 14.81 -8.84 11.24
N GLY A 150 15.40 -7.65 11.02
CA GLY A 150 16.26 -7.35 9.88
C GLY A 150 15.55 -6.54 8.80
N GLY A 151 16.29 -5.65 8.13
CA GLY A 151 15.78 -4.78 7.06
C GLY A 151 14.99 -3.55 7.55
N GLU A 152 14.91 -3.31 8.86
CA GLU A 152 14.31 -2.08 9.38
C GLU A 152 15.14 -0.84 9.02
N LEU A 153 14.46 0.26 8.71
CA LEU A 153 15.00 1.56 8.31
C LEU A 153 15.90 1.50 7.06
N ALA A 154 15.84 0.40 6.31
CA ALA A 154 16.48 0.31 5.01
C ALA A 154 15.77 1.24 4.01
N VAL A 155 16.55 2.06 3.31
CA VAL A 155 16.08 2.96 2.26
C VAL A 155 16.65 2.53 0.92
N SER A 156 15.80 2.38 -0.10
CA SER A 156 16.26 1.99 -1.44
C SER A 156 16.79 3.17 -2.27
N GLY A 157 16.44 4.40 -1.90
CA GLY A 157 16.71 5.60 -2.72
C GLY A 157 15.90 5.64 -4.02
N SER A 158 14.95 4.73 -4.21
CA SER A 158 14.08 4.69 -5.39
C SER A 158 13.00 5.77 -5.32
N ASN A 159 12.88 6.56 -6.39
CA ASN A 159 11.80 7.53 -6.58
C ASN A 159 10.66 6.97 -7.46
N VAL A 160 10.60 5.65 -7.63
CA VAL A 160 9.59 4.98 -8.45
C VAL A 160 8.36 4.66 -7.61
N ASN A 161 7.18 4.96 -8.16
CA ASN A 161 5.91 4.59 -7.53
C ASN A 161 5.79 3.06 -7.40
N LYS A 162 5.29 2.59 -6.25
CA LYS A 162 5.06 1.16 -6.00
C LYS A 162 3.56 0.86 -5.92
N SER A 163 3.17 -0.38 -6.22
CA SER A 163 1.83 -0.83 -5.84
C SER A 163 1.69 -0.88 -4.33
N ALA A 164 0.53 -0.52 -3.84
CA ALA A 164 0.09 -0.68 -2.48
C ALA A 164 -1.13 -1.61 -2.46
N ASP A 165 -0.94 -2.85 -2.03
CA ASP A 165 -2.01 -3.83 -2.02
C ASP A 165 -2.72 -3.76 -0.66
N LEU A 166 -4.03 -3.46 -0.64
CA LEU A 166 -4.77 -3.38 0.62
C LEU A 166 -4.69 -4.72 1.35
N THR A 167 -4.26 -4.69 2.61
CA THR A 167 -4.12 -5.93 3.38
C THR A 167 -5.46 -6.37 3.96
N THR A 168 -5.62 -7.68 4.15
CA THR A 168 -6.75 -8.29 4.86
C THR A 168 -6.40 -8.67 6.30
N SER A 169 -5.19 -8.33 6.74
CA SER A 169 -4.68 -8.73 8.05
C SER A 169 -5.43 -8.04 9.17
N CYS A 170 -5.79 -8.81 10.19
CA CYS A 170 -6.32 -8.25 11.44
C CYS A 170 -5.22 -7.51 12.20
N VAL A 171 -5.57 -6.44 12.91
CA VAL A 171 -4.62 -5.72 13.78
C VAL A 171 -5.15 -5.68 15.20
N CYS A 172 -4.37 -6.25 16.12
CA CYS A 172 -4.67 -6.28 17.54
C CYS A 172 -3.63 -5.45 18.29
N VAL A 173 -4.08 -4.44 19.02
CA VAL A 173 -3.23 -3.58 19.87
C VAL A 173 -3.61 -3.87 21.32
N ASP A 174 -2.66 -4.37 22.10
CA ASP A 174 -2.87 -4.77 23.50
C ASP A 174 -4.12 -5.65 23.68
N ALA A 175 -4.21 -6.69 22.84
CA ALA A 175 -5.33 -7.62 22.72
C ALA A 175 -6.68 -7.03 22.24
N ALA A 176 -6.76 -5.72 21.96
CA ALA A 176 -7.94 -5.09 21.40
C ALA A 176 -7.86 -5.01 19.86
N LEU A 177 -8.90 -5.50 19.18
CA LEU A 177 -9.01 -5.38 17.72
C LEU A 177 -9.14 -3.90 17.32
N LYS A 178 -8.32 -3.46 16.36
CA LYS A 178 -8.35 -2.12 15.78
C LYS A 178 -8.63 -2.21 14.29
N LYS A 179 -9.52 -1.34 13.82
CA LYS A 179 -9.79 -1.16 12.39
C LYS A 179 -8.80 -0.14 11.84
N LEU A 180 -7.70 -0.64 11.28
CA LEU A 180 -6.66 0.16 10.64
C LEU A 180 -6.54 -0.23 9.18
N THR A 181 -6.34 0.75 8.31
CA THR A 181 -5.98 0.51 6.91
C THR A 181 -4.48 0.29 6.83
N ALA A 182 -4.08 -0.80 6.20
CA ALA A 182 -2.69 -1.08 5.89
C ALA A 182 -2.55 -1.52 4.43
N TYR A 183 -1.40 -1.18 3.86
CA TYR A 183 -1.02 -1.62 2.52
C TYR A 183 0.22 -2.48 2.57
N ASN A 184 0.22 -3.58 1.82
CA ASN A 184 1.43 -4.32 1.53
C ASN A 184 2.18 -3.62 0.39
N ILE A 185 3.41 -3.21 0.65
CA ILE A 185 4.30 -2.63 -0.35
C ILE A 185 5.62 -3.39 -0.27
N GLY A 186 5.92 -4.18 -1.29
CA GLY A 186 7.15 -4.98 -1.35
C GLY A 186 7.28 -5.95 -0.16
N GLY A 187 6.21 -6.64 0.22
CA GLY A 187 6.21 -7.64 1.29
C GLY A 187 6.12 -7.06 2.70
N ASN A 188 5.92 -5.75 2.85
CA ASN A 188 5.91 -5.07 4.15
C ASN A 188 4.60 -4.34 4.38
N ASN A 189 4.12 -4.30 5.64
CA ASN A 189 2.88 -3.60 6.01
C ASN A 189 3.16 -2.13 6.33
N TYR A 190 2.51 -1.24 5.58
CA TYR A 190 2.57 0.21 5.72
C TYR A 190 1.25 0.75 6.29
N PHE A 191 1.36 1.63 7.26
CA PHE A 191 0.23 2.25 7.96
C PHE A 191 0.30 3.76 7.88
N LYS A 192 -0.88 4.40 7.82
CA LYS A 192 -0.99 5.85 7.90
C LYS A 192 -0.39 6.33 9.21
N LEU A 193 0.57 7.25 9.13
CA LEU A 193 1.34 7.71 10.29
C LEU A 193 0.45 8.25 11.41
N ARG A 194 -0.54 9.08 11.07
CA ARG A 194 -1.45 9.69 12.06
C ARG A 194 -2.35 8.67 12.75
N ASP A 195 -2.71 7.59 12.07
CA ASP A 195 -3.50 6.52 12.68
C ASP A 195 -2.64 5.74 13.68
N MET A 196 -1.38 5.48 13.33
CA MET A 196 -0.40 4.88 14.26
C MET A 196 -0.10 5.82 15.44
N ALA A 197 0.01 7.13 15.19
CA ALA A 197 0.20 8.13 16.24
C ALA A 197 -0.96 8.10 17.25
N ALA A 198 -2.20 8.01 16.78
CA ALA A 198 -3.37 7.88 17.65
C ALA A 198 -3.40 6.56 18.44
N VAL A 199 -2.98 5.46 17.83
CA VAL A 199 -3.00 4.12 18.45
C VAL A 199 -1.90 3.94 19.50
N ILE A 200 -0.67 4.33 19.16
CA ILE A 200 0.50 4.25 20.05
C ILE A 200 0.58 5.45 21.00
N ASN A 201 -0.18 6.51 20.70
CA ASN A 201 -0.28 7.76 21.45
C ASN A 201 1.04 8.55 21.53
N PHE A 202 1.67 8.79 20.36
CA PHE A 202 2.80 9.72 20.22
C PHE A 202 2.39 11.00 19.49
N GLY A 203 3.07 12.11 19.79
CA GLY A 203 2.87 13.40 19.12
C GLY A 203 3.37 13.36 17.68
N VAL A 204 2.60 13.96 16.76
CA VAL A 204 3.01 14.15 15.37
C VAL A 204 2.64 15.55 14.93
N ALA A 205 3.57 16.25 14.29
CA ALA A 205 3.37 17.58 13.73
C ALA A 205 3.99 17.68 12.34
N TRP A 206 3.42 18.55 11.50
CA TRP A 206 3.90 18.84 10.15
C TRP A 206 4.41 20.27 10.06
N ASP A 207 5.63 20.44 9.54
CA ASP A 207 6.18 21.72 9.13
C ASP A 207 6.26 21.77 7.60
N GLY A 208 5.39 22.59 7.00
CA GLY A 208 5.31 22.76 5.56
C GLY A 208 6.43 23.59 4.95
N ASP A 209 7.08 24.47 5.73
CA ASP A 209 8.15 25.34 5.23
C ASP A 209 9.44 24.53 5.02
N THR A 210 9.67 23.55 5.88
CA THR A 210 10.85 22.68 5.83
C THR A 210 10.56 21.28 5.28
N ASN A 211 9.31 20.97 4.90
CA ASN A 211 8.87 19.65 4.47
C ASN A 211 9.22 18.56 5.50
N THR A 212 8.96 18.85 6.79
CA THR A 212 9.42 18.04 7.93
C THR A 212 8.26 17.46 8.74
N ILE A 213 8.30 16.15 8.96
CA ILE A 213 7.48 15.42 9.92
C ILE A 213 8.22 15.38 11.25
N ASN A 214 7.61 15.94 12.29
CA ASN A 214 8.11 15.86 13.65
C ASN A 214 7.32 14.81 14.43
N ILE A 215 8.00 13.79 14.94
CA ILE A 215 7.47 12.81 15.88
C ILE A 215 8.07 13.09 17.25
N ASP A 216 7.21 13.23 18.25
CA ASP A 216 7.59 13.47 19.63
C ASP A 216 7.02 12.38 20.54
N THR A 217 7.92 11.64 21.19
CA THR A 217 7.53 10.54 22.07
C THR A 217 7.25 10.98 23.50
N SER A 218 7.55 12.24 23.86
CA SER A 218 7.24 12.80 25.18
C SER A 218 5.81 13.35 25.27
N THR A 219 5.14 13.51 24.13
CA THR A 219 3.78 14.02 24.04
C THR A 219 2.81 12.96 23.50
N GLY A 220 1.53 13.13 23.81
CA GLY A 220 0.44 12.31 23.28
C GLY A 220 -0.04 12.82 21.91
N TYR A 221 -0.75 11.96 21.19
CA TYR A 221 -1.38 12.36 19.93
C TYR A 221 -2.48 13.39 20.21
N THR A 222 -2.47 14.47 19.42
CA THR A 222 -3.57 15.43 19.36
C THR A 222 -4.16 15.41 17.95
N LYS A 223 -5.48 15.34 17.87
CA LYS A 223 -6.17 15.35 16.58
C LYS A 223 -6.19 16.80 16.08
N GLU A 224 -5.54 17.02 14.94
CA GLU A 224 -5.69 18.24 14.14
C GLU A 224 -7.02 18.26 13.37
#